data_AF-A0AA37UPU1-F1
#
_entry.id   AF-A0AA37UPU1-F1
#
_cell.length_a   1.000
_cell.length_b   1.000
_cell.length_c   1.000
_cell.angle_alpha   90.00
_cell.angle_beta   90.00
_cell.angle_gamma   90.00
#
_symmetry.space_group_name_H-M   'P 1'
#
loop_
_entity.id
_entity.type
_entity.pdbx_description
1 polymer ?
#
loop_
_entity_poly.entity_id
_entity_poly.type
_entity_poly.pdbx_seq_one_letter_code
_entity_poly.pdbx_strand_id
1 'polypeptide(L)'
;MRSTSIFLAFAAFTGMAASKRGCKHDETNPGWGWYWVVVGDSLNAIAADFNTTAVELAKTNNITNPDFLPAWVTIVVPCES
;
A
#
# COMPACT_ATOMS: atom_id res chain seq x y z
N MET A 1 34.41 25.48 -37.87
CA MET A 1 33.58 26.53 -37.23
C MET A 1 32.45 25.84 -36.47
N ARG A 2 32.46 26.01 -35.14
CA ARG A 2 31.36 25.90 -34.15
C ARG A 2 30.40 24.70 -34.29
N SER A 3 30.64 23.66 -33.48
CA SER A 3 29.97 23.46 -32.19
C SER A 3 28.56 22.92 -32.37
N THR A 4 28.44 21.62 -32.59
CA THR A 4 27.19 20.88 -32.45
C THR A 4 26.82 20.84 -30.97
N SER A 5 25.92 21.74 -30.57
CA SER A 5 25.37 21.81 -29.22
C SER A 5 24.72 20.48 -28.83
N ILE A 6 25.35 19.77 -27.90
CA ILE A 6 24.74 18.63 -27.20
C ILE A 6 23.72 19.23 -26.24
N PHE A 7 22.44 19.17 -26.59
CA PHE A 7 21.36 19.47 -25.66
C PHE A 7 21.23 18.30 -24.66
N LEU A 8 21.83 18.45 -23.49
CA LEU A 8 21.60 17.58 -22.33
C LEU A 8 20.15 17.75 -21.89
N ALA A 9 19.27 16.84 -22.32
CA ALA A 9 17.94 16.70 -21.76
C ALA A 9 18.06 16.09 -20.35
N PHE A 10 18.12 16.94 -19.32
CA PHE A 10 17.83 16.52 -17.95
C PHE A 10 16.34 16.20 -17.88
N ALA A 11 15.98 14.94 -18.08
CA ALA A 11 14.64 14.47 -17.80
C ALA A 11 14.36 14.66 -16.31
N ALA A 12 13.49 15.62 -15.97
CA ALA A 12 12.98 15.77 -14.63
C ALA A 12 12.14 14.53 -14.32
N PHE A 13 12.68 13.63 -13.49
CA PHE A 13 11.92 12.52 -12.89
C PHE A 13 11.00 13.12 -11.82
N THR A 14 10.00 13.88 -12.24
CA THR A 14 8.98 14.43 -11.35
C THR A 14 8.09 13.30 -10.86
N GLY A 15 8.32 12.87 -9.62
CA GLY A 15 7.32 12.19 -8.78
C GLY A 15 7.01 10.74 -9.16
N MET A 16 7.81 9.80 -8.65
CA MET A 16 7.29 8.45 -8.41
C MET A 16 6.37 8.53 -7.18
N ALA A 17 5.05 8.60 -7.39
CA ALA A 17 4.11 8.31 -6.32
C ALA A 17 4.28 6.84 -5.94
N ALA A 18 4.45 6.54 -4.65
CA ALA A 18 4.54 5.16 -4.18
C ALA A 18 3.26 4.42 -4.60
N SER A 19 3.42 3.33 -5.36
CA SER A 19 2.30 2.47 -5.72
C SER A 19 1.68 1.95 -4.44
N LYS A 20 0.36 2.15 -4.27
CA LYS A 20 -0.41 1.56 -3.18
C LYS A 20 -0.17 0.04 -3.12
N ARG A 21 -0.16 -0.52 -1.91
CA ARG A 21 -0.15 -1.98 -1.73
C ARG A 21 -1.35 -2.62 -2.42
N GLY A 22 -1.14 -3.78 -3.04
CA GLY A 22 -2.20 -4.60 -3.62
C GLY A 22 -2.76 -5.60 -2.61
N CYS A 23 -3.92 -6.16 -2.92
CA CYS A 23 -4.58 -7.20 -2.14
C CYS A 23 -4.90 -8.41 -3.03
N LYS A 24 -5.00 -9.58 -2.41
CA LYS A 24 -5.59 -10.76 -3.05
C LYS A 24 -7.11 -10.68 -2.87
N HIS A 25 -7.85 -10.51 -3.95
CA HIS A 25 -9.32 -10.45 -3.90
C HIS A 25 -9.93 -11.71 -3.29
N ASP A 26 -10.98 -11.51 -2.49
CA ASP A 26 -11.89 -12.55 -2.07
C ASP A 26 -12.98 -12.72 -3.13
N GLU A 27 -12.94 -13.82 -3.87
CA GLU A 27 -13.90 -14.16 -4.91
C GLU A 27 -15.34 -14.32 -4.37
N THR A 28 -15.47 -14.59 -3.06
CA THR A 28 -16.77 -14.80 -2.41
C THR A 28 -17.36 -13.53 -1.82
N ASN A 29 -16.53 -12.52 -1.52
CA ASN A 29 -16.93 -11.27 -0.89
C ASN A 29 -16.38 -10.07 -1.67
N PRO A 30 -17.13 -9.56 -2.66
CA PRO A 30 -16.72 -8.41 -3.45
C PRO A 30 -16.42 -7.20 -2.57
N GLY A 31 -15.30 -6.52 -2.83
CA GLY A 31 -14.84 -5.37 -2.05
C GLY A 31 -13.94 -5.72 -0.86
N TRP A 32 -13.70 -7.01 -0.60
CA TRP A 32 -12.77 -7.48 0.43
C TRP A 32 -11.68 -8.37 -0.16
N GLY A 33 -10.58 -8.48 0.57
CA GLY A 33 -9.47 -9.32 0.20
C GLY A 33 -8.46 -9.48 1.32
N TRP A 34 -7.33 -10.07 0.96
CA TRP A 34 -6.26 -10.40 1.88
C TRP A 34 -4.99 -9.64 1.54
N TYR A 35 -4.34 -9.10 2.56
CA TYR A 35 -3.02 -8.50 2.47
C TYR A 35 -2.03 -9.29 3.34
N TRP A 36 -0.85 -9.53 2.80
CA TRP A 36 0.25 -10.20 3.49
C TRP A 36 1.18 -9.15 4.11
N VAL A 37 1.15 -9.04 5.43
CA VAL A 37 1.92 -8.05 6.18
C VAL A 37 3.41 -8.37 6.09
N VAL A 38 4.23 -7.37 5.78
CA VAL A 38 5.69 -7.49 5.72
C VAL A 38 6.36 -6.70 6.83
N VAL A 39 7.66 -6.94 7.03
CA VAL A 39 8.45 -6.23 8.04
C VAL A 39 8.46 -4.74 7.73
N GLY A 40 8.12 -3.92 8.74
CA GLY A 40 8.07 -2.46 8.63
C GLY A 40 6.69 -1.89 8.32
N ASP A 41 5.69 -2.74 8.08
CA ASP A 41 4.31 -2.30 7.98
C ASP A 41 3.78 -1.73 9.31
N SER A 42 2.86 -0.78 9.19
CA SER A 42 2.02 -0.33 10.29
C SER A 42 0.56 -0.35 9.86
N LEU A 43 -0.33 -0.51 10.83
CA LEU A 43 -1.77 -0.55 10.55
C LEU A 43 -2.27 0.74 9.88
N ASN A 44 -1.71 1.89 10.28
CA ASN A 44 -2.01 3.20 9.68
C ASN A 44 -1.58 3.27 8.21
N ALA A 45 -0.37 2.80 7.89
CA ALA A 45 0.10 2.80 6.51
C ALA A 45 -0.81 1.90 5.66
N ILE A 46 -1.07 0.66 6.11
CA ILE A 46 -1.92 -0.28 5.38
C ILE A 46 -3.30 0.32 5.15
N ALA A 47 -3.91 0.88 6.19
CA ALA A 47 -5.22 1.50 6.09
C ALA A 47 -5.27 2.63 5.07
N ALA A 48 -4.22 3.48 5.00
CA ALA A 48 -4.14 4.56 4.02
C ALA A 48 -4.12 4.05 2.56
N ASP A 49 -3.44 2.92 2.30
CA ASP A 49 -3.41 2.35 0.95
C ASP A 49 -4.77 1.80 0.52
N PHE A 50 -5.46 1.12 1.44
CA PHE A 50 -6.76 0.51 1.21
C PHE A 50 -7.96 1.44 1.53
N ASN A 51 -7.74 2.76 1.57
CA ASN A 51 -8.78 3.78 1.79
C ASN A 51 -9.67 3.52 3.03
N THR A 52 -9.09 3.03 4.12
CA THR A 52 -9.78 2.76 5.39
C THR A 52 -9.05 3.40 6.57
N THR A 53 -9.45 3.09 7.79
CA THR A 53 -8.79 3.58 9.02
C THR A 53 -8.15 2.42 9.77
N ALA A 54 -7.07 2.69 10.51
CA ALA A 54 -6.45 1.68 11.37
C ALA A 54 -7.43 1.14 12.42
N VAL A 55 -8.34 1.98 12.92
CA VAL A 55 -9.39 1.56 13.87
C VAL A 55 -10.33 0.53 13.24
N GLU A 56 -10.78 0.78 12.01
CA GLU A 56 -11.66 -0.16 11.31
C GLU A 56 -10.91 -1.45 10.97
N LEU A 57 -9.69 -1.34 10.46
CA LEU A 57 -8.86 -2.51 10.14
C LEU A 57 -8.59 -3.37 11.38
N ALA A 58 -8.34 -2.74 12.53
CA ALA A 58 -8.16 -3.44 13.79
C ALA A 58 -9.42 -4.19 14.21
N LYS A 59 -10.60 -3.57 14.08
CA LYS A 59 -11.88 -4.20 14.39
C LYS A 59 -12.15 -5.39 13.48
N THR A 60 -11.99 -5.23 12.16
CA THR A 60 -12.21 -6.30 11.16
C THR A 60 -11.34 -7.52 11.42
N ASN A 61 -10.11 -7.31 11.92
CA ASN A 61 -9.12 -8.36 12.12
C ASN A 61 -8.94 -8.78 13.59
N ASN A 62 -9.80 -8.32 14.50
CA ASN A 62 -9.69 -8.58 15.93
C ASN A 62 -8.32 -8.24 16.54
N ILE A 63 -7.68 -7.16 16.07
CA ILE A 63 -6.37 -6.70 16.56
C ILE A 63 -6.58 -5.82 17.79
N THR A 64 -6.15 -6.31 18.96
CA THR A 64 -6.32 -5.60 20.24
C THR A 64 -5.33 -4.45 20.41
N ASN A 65 -4.12 -4.58 19.88
CA ASN A 65 -3.08 -3.55 19.98
C ASN A 65 -2.72 -3.03 18.57
N PRO A 66 -3.26 -1.89 18.13
CA PRO A 66 -2.99 -1.31 16.81
C PRO A 66 -1.52 -0.93 16.57
N ASP A 67 -0.74 -0.71 17.64
CA ASP A 67 0.68 -0.38 17.57
C ASP A 67 1.58 -1.61 17.37
N PHE A 68 1.00 -2.81 17.52
CA PHE A 68 1.71 -4.07 17.32
C PHE A 68 1.04 -4.89 16.21
N LEU A 69 1.65 -4.88 15.03
CA LEU A 69 1.26 -5.71 13.90
C LEU A 69 2.40 -6.70 13.58
N PRO A 70 2.21 -8.02 13.80
CA PRO A 70 3.21 -9.01 13.44
C PRO A 70 3.48 -9.02 11.94
N ALA A 71 4.74 -9.21 11.53
CA ALA A 71 5.05 -9.49 10.14
C ALA A 71 4.68 -10.93 9.76
N TRP A 72 4.54 -11.18 8.47
CA TRP A 72 4.27 -12.50 7.88
C TRP A 72 2.91 -13.09 8.28
N VAL A 73 1.94 -12.23 8.57
CA VAL A 73 0.54 -12.61 8.80
C VAL A 73 -0.34 -12.05 7.70
N THR A 74 -1.44 -12.74 7.44
CA THR A 74 -2.46 -12.26 6.53
C THR A 74 -3.54 -11.53 7.32
N ILE A 75 -3.93 -10.34 6.85
CA ILE A 75 -5.08 -9.61 7.36
C ILE A 75 -6.10 -9.37 6.25
N VAL A 76 -7.36 -9.22 6.65
CA VAL A 76 -8.47 -8.82 5.80
C VAL A 76 -8.45 -7.32 5.60
N VAL A 77 -8.53 -6.88 4.34
CA VAL A 77 -8.51 -5.47 3.93
C VAL A 77 -9.64 -5.21 2.92
N PRO A 78 -10.15 -3.97 2.83
CA PRO A 78 -10.92 -3.55 1.68
C PRO A 78 -10.08 -3.71 0.41
N CYS A 79 -10.69 -4.31 -0.61
CA CYS A 79 -10.03 -4.68 -1.85
C CYS A 79 -10.99 -4.38 -3.00
N GLU A 80 -11.03 -3.10 -3.37
CA GLU A 80 -11.81 -2.64 -4.53
C GLU A 80 -11.18 -3.20 -5.82
N SER A 81 -12.03 -3.77 -6.67
CA SER A 81 -11.70 -4.42 -7.94
C SER A 81 -11.22 -3.46 -9.03
#